data_AF-A0A7S0G1F1-F1
#
_entry.id   AF-A0A7S0G1F1-F1
#
_cell.length_a   1.000
_cell.length_b   1.000
_cell.length_c   1.000
_cell.angle_alpha   90.00
_cell.angle_beta   90.00
_cell.angle_gamma   90.00
#
_symmetry.space_group_name_H-M   'P 1'
#
loop_
_entity.id
_entity.type
_entity.pdbx_description
1 polymer ?
#
loop_
_entity_poly.entity_id
_entity_poly.type
_entity_poly.pdbx_seq_one_letter_code
_entity_poly.pdbx_strand_id
1 'polypeptide(L)'
;MELNVPDLRKELDLKREIIQLKDKRIEESRLTAWQHQNGKPFLYSGKTMESSSIFTPLIDEVAKELAVICGVEFDGVLIIYYEDSRCGMRY
;
A
#
# COMPACT_ATOMS: atom_id res chain seq x y z
N MET A 1 -2.40 -11.10 -17.26
CA MET A 1 -2.36 -9.64 -17.09
C MET A 1 -0.98 -9.11 -17.44
N GLU A 2 -0.86 -7.93 -18.07
CA GLU A 2 0.43 -7.22 -18.16
C GLU A 2 0.44 -6.12 -17.09
N LEU A 3 1.34 -6.24 -16.10
CA LEU A 3 1.44 -5.28 -15.01
C LEU A 3 2.37 -4.12 -15.40
N ASN A 4 1.82 -2.90 -15.40
CA ASN A 4 2.55 -1.69 -15.74
C ASN A 4 2.50 -0.67 -14.58
N VAL A 5 3.68 -0.31 -14.06
CA VAL A 5 3.82 0.60 -12.90
C VAL A 5 3.23 1.98 -13.17
N PRO A 6 3.53 2.67 -14.29
CA PRO A 6 2.84 3.90 -14.69
C PRO A 6 1.31 3.86 -14.63
N ASP A 7 0.67 2.76 -15.05
CA ASP A 7 -0.79 2.68 -15.03
C ASP A 7 -1.32 2.44 -13.63
N LEU A 8 -0.68 1.55 -12.86
CA LEU A 8 -0.97 1.38 -11.44
C LEU A 8 -0.89 2.71 -10.69
N ARG A 9 0.16 3.51 -10.92
CA ARG A 9 0.37 4.80 -10.24
C ARG A 9 -0.77 5.81 -10.45
N LYS A 10 -1.53 5.73 -11.55
CA LYS A 10 -2.68 6.62 -11.79
C LYS A 10 -3.87 6.30 -10.88
N GLU A 11 -3.93 5.09 -10.35
CA GLU A 11 -5.02 4.60 -9.50
C GLU A 11 -4.73 4.74 -8.00
N LEU A 12 -3.48 5.06 -7.63
CA LEU A 12 -3.01 5.05 -6.25
C LEU A 12 -2.95 6.45 -5.63
N ASP A 13 -3.53 6.59 -4.44
CA ASP A 13 -3.35 7.76 -3.57
C ASP A 13 -2.05 7.63 -2.75
N LEU A 14 -0.91 7.65 -3.44
CA LEU A 14 0.41 7.52 -2.83
C LEU A 14 0.76 8.74 -1.96
N LYS A 15 1.04 8.50 -0.69
CA LYS A 15 1.41 9.55 0.29
C LYS A 15 2.73 9.23 0.95
N ARG A 16 3.43 10.29 1.36
CA ARG A 16 4.61 10.17 2.21
C ARG A 16 4.17 10.23 3.67
N GLU A 17 4.33 9.12 4.37
CA GLU A 17 3.87 8.99 5.74
C GLU A 17 4.89 9.58 6.73
N ILE A 18 4.38 9.96 7.90
CA ILE A 18 5.21 10.37 9.04
C ILE A 18 5.14 9.28 10.11
N ILE A 19 6.28 8.63 10.36
CA ILE A 19 6.43 7.71 11.49
C ILE A 19 6.77 8.49 12.76
N GLN A 20 6.18 8.05 13.87
CA GLN A 20 6.44 8.61 15.19
C GLN A 20 7.28 7.59 15.95
N LEU A 21 8.52 7.95 16.22
CA LEU A 21 9.39 7.25 17.17
C LEU A 21 9.34 7.97 18.51
N LYS A 22 9.85 7.34 19.58
CA LYS A 22 9.75 7.89 20.95
C LYS A 22 10.31 9.31 21.07
N ASP A 23 11.38 9.61 20.35
CA ASP A 23 12.16 10.84 20.43
C ASP A 23 12.09 11.71 19.17
N LYS A 24 11.48 11.23 18.07
CA LYS A 24 11.48 11.93 16.78
C LYS A 24 10.32 11.58 15.87
N ARG A 25 9.95 12.54 15.01
CA ARG A 25 9.05 12.35 13.86
C ARG A 25 9.90 12.29 12.61
N ILE A 26 9.78 11.20 11.86
CA ILE A 26 10.53 11.00 10.62
C ILE A 26 9.54 10.89 9.47
N GLU A 27 9.75 11.68 8.44
CA GLU A 27 9.08 11.51 7.16
C GLU A 27 9.74 10.33 6.42
N GLU A 28 8.93 9.36 5.98
CA GLU A 28 9.46 8.18 5.33
C GLU A 28 10.07 8.52 3.96
N SER A 29 11.17 7.86 3.59
CA SER A 29 11.78 8.06 2.27
C SER A 29 10.95 7.49 1.11
N ARG A 30 9.88 6.74 1.41
CA ARG A 30 9.06 5.99 0.45
C ARG A 30 7.63 6.54 0.45
N LEU A 31 6.93 6.34 -0.66
CA LEU A 31 5.51 6.61 -0.72
C LEU A 31 4.73 5.33 -0.44
N THR A 32 3.60 5.45 0.25
CA THR A 32 2.73 4.33 0.56
C THR A 32 1.28 4.64 0.24
N ALA A 33 0.51 3.61 -0.09
CA ALA A 33 -0.94 3.67 -0.16
C ALA A 33 -1.52 2.39 0.46
N TRP A 34 -2.67 2.51 1.11
CA TRP A 34 -3.41 1.38 1.66
C TRP A 34 -4.74 1.24 0.93
N GLN A 35 -5.04 0.02 0.50
CA GLN A 35 -6.35 -0.31 -0.03
C GLN A 35 -6.89 -1.55 0.68
N HIS A 36 -8.21 -1.60 0.79
CA HIS A 36 -8.93 -2.73 1.33
C HIS A 36 -10.15 -2.99 0.45
N GLN A 37 -10.43 -4.25 0.14
CA GLN A 37 -11.57 -4.67 -0.69
C GLN A 37 -12.91 -4.05 -0.27
N ASN A 38 -13.10 -3.82 1.04
CA ASN A 38 -14.34 -3.27 1.61
C ASN A 38 -14.16 -1.86 2.20
N GLY A 39 -13.04 -1.18 1.89
CA GLY A 39 -12.72 0.15 2.43
C GLY A 39 -12.55 0.19 3.95
N LYS A 40 -12.36 -0.96 4.61
CA LYS A 40 -12.17 -1.01 6.06
C LYS A 40 -10.80 -0.44 6.43
N PRO A 41 -10.70 0.36 7.50
CA PRO A 41 -9.42 0.87 7.97
C PRO A 41 -8.56 -0.28 8.50
N PHE A 42 -7.24 -0.09 8.44
CA PHE A 42 -6.25 -1.05 8.92
C PHE A 42 -5.51 -0.50 10.14
N LEU A 43 -5.34 -1.30 11.19
CA LEU A 43 -4.56 -0.89 12.35
C LEU A 43 -3.10 -1.28 12.15
N TYR A 44 -2.22 -0.29 12.09
CA TYR A 44 -0.78 -0.50 11.96
C TYR A 44 -0.01 0.34 12.97
N SER A 45 0.84 -0.30 13.77
CA SER A 45 1.69 0.37 14.77
C SER A 45 0.94 1.32 15.71
N GLY A 46 -0.27 0.93 16.14
CA GLY A 46 -1.12 1.73 17.03
C GLY A 46 -1.81 2.92 16.35
N LYS A 47 -1.72 3.04 15.02
CA LYS A 47 -2.44 4.03 14.22
C LYS A 47 -3.52 3.34 13.39
N THR A 48 -4.67 4.00 13.27
CA THR A 48 -5.64 3.67 12.23
C THR A 48 -5.14 4.24 10.92
N MET A 49 -4.74 3.36 10.02
CA MET A 49 -4.53 3.69 8.62
C MET A 49 -5.92 3.72 7.99
N GLU A 50 -6.45 4.91 7.79
CA GLU A 50 -7.65 5.09 6.98
C GLU A 50 -7.38 4.44 5.62
N SER A 51 -8.19 3.46 5.24
CA SER A 51 -8.04 2.82 3.93
C SER A 51 -8.29 3.89 2.89
N SER A 52 -7.23 4.34 2.22
CA SER A 52 -7.33 5.46 1.30
C SER A 52 -8.32 5.19 0.17
N SER A 53 -8.58 3.92 -0.16
CA SER A 53 -9.57 3.53 -1.19
C SER A 53 -9.99 2.07 -1.08
N ILE A 54 -11.09 1.72 -1.76
CA ILE A 54 -11.41 0.34 -2.16
C ILE A 54 -10.33 -0.15 -3.13
N PHE A 55 -10.13 -1.45 -3.28
CA PHE A 55 -9.27 -2.01 -4.33
C PHE A 55 -9.57 -1.38 -5.68
N THR A 56 -8.55 -0.84 -6.33
CA THR A 56 -8.67 -0.37 -7.70
C THR A 56 -8.72 -1.57 -8.65
N PRO A 57 -9.17 -1.40 -9.91
CA PRO A 57 -9.32 -2.52 -10.84
C PRO A 57 -8.06 -3.37 -10.99
N LEU A 58 -6.89 -2.74 -11.10
CA LEU A 58 -5.64 -3.49 -11.23
C LEU A 58 -5.27 -4.26 -9.96
N ILE A 59 -5.49 -3.65 -8.78
CA ILE A 59 -5.24 -4.31 -7.48
C ILE A 59 -6.18 -5.50 -7.28
N ASP A 60 -7.46 -5.37 -7.64
CA ASP A 60 -8.43 -6.45 -7.55
C ASP A 60 -8.09 -7.62 -8.49
N GLU A 61 -7.62 -7.33 -9.72
CA GLU A 61 -7.14 -8.37 -10.66
C GLU A 61 -5.93 -9.12 -10.11
N VAL A 62 -4.94 -8.40 -9.56
CA VAL A 62 -3.78 -9.00 -8.89
C VAL A 62 -4.20 -9.86 -7.70
N ALA A 63 -5.08 -9.35 -6.84
CA ALA A 63 -5.55 -10.07 -5.67
C ALA A 63 -6.26 -11.39 -6.04
N LYS A 64 -7.08 -11.38 -7.11
CA LYS A 64 -7.75 -12.58 -7.64
C LYS A 64 -6.77 -13.59 -8.22
N GLU A 65 -5.78 -13.15 -9.00
CA GLU A 65 -4.75 -14.03 -9.56
C GLU A 65 -3.93 -14.68 -8.44
N LEU A 66 -3.50 -13.90 -7.45
CA LEU A 66 -2.79 -14.41 -6.27
C LEU A 66 -3.66 -15.36 -5.45
N ALA A 67 -4.97 -15.12 -5.35
CA ALA A 67 -5.86 -16.01 -4.61
C ALA A 67 -5.96 -17.40 -5.25
N VAL A 68 -5.97 -17.48 -6.58
CA VAL A 68 -5.92 -18.76 -7.31
C VAL A 68 -4.61 -19.50 -7.06
N ILE A 69 -3.48 -18.79 -7.06
CA ILE A 69 -2.15 -19.39 -6.89
C ILE A 69 -1.93 -19.86 -5.45
N CYS A 70 -2.33 -19.03 -4.47
CA CYS A 70 -2.04 -19.25 -3.05
C CYS A 70 -3.13 -20.04 -2.34
N GLY A 71 -4.34 -20.15 -2.93
CA GLY A 71 -5.49 -20.80 -2.31
C GLY A 71 -6.08 -20.02 -1.13
N VAL A 72 -5.83 -18.71 -1.04
CA VAL A 72 -6.31 -17.82 0.03
C VAL A 72 -6.76 -16.49 -0.53
N GLU A 73 -7.77 -15.87 0.07
CA GLU A 73 -8.24 -14.53 -0.33
C GLU A 73 -7.41 -13.42 0.34
N PHE A 74 -7.23 -12.31 -0.38
CA PHE A 74 -6.56 -11.11 0.12
C PHE A 74 -7.59 -9.98 0.17
N ASP A 75 -7.81 -9.42 1.36
CA ASP A 75 -8.78 -8.36 1.57
C ASP A 75 -8.14 -6.98 1.76
N GLY A 76 -6.83 -6.92 1.96
CA GLY A 76 -6.05 -5.69 2.13
C GLY A 76 -4.68 -5.74 1.45
N VAL A 77 -4.18 -4.58 1.06
CA VAL A 77 -2.85 -4.41 0.48
C VAL A 77 -2.19 -3.12 0.94
N LEU A 78 -0.91 -3.21 1.28
CA LEU A 78 0.00 -2.08 1.40
C LEU A 78 0.81 -1.97 0.11
N ILE A 79 0.66 -0.86 -0.59
CA ILE A 79 1.52 -0.52 -1.73
C ILE A 79 2.68 0.34 -1.22
N ILE A 80 3.89 -0.01 -1.63
CA ILE A 80 5.11 0.76 -1.35
C ILE A 80 5.76 1.13 -2.67
N TYR A 81 6.01 2.43 -2.87
CA TYR A 81 6.71 2.94 -4.05
C TYR A 81 8.03 3.59 -3.65
N TYR A 82 9.11 3.03 -4.19
CA TYR A 82 10.47 3.54 -4.07
C TYR A 82 10.79 4.36 -5.31
N GLU A 83 10.86 5.68 -5.16
CA GLU A 83 11.07 6.61 -6.28
C GLU A 83 12.46 6.48 -6.89
N ASP A 84 13.45 6.14 -6.07
CA ASP A 84 14.82 5.89 -6.48
C ASP A 84 15.51 4.88 -5.55
N SER A 85 16.77 4.57 -5.84
CA SER A 85 17.59 3.61 -5.07
C SER A 85 18.02 4.11 -3.69
N ARG A 86 17.74 5.38 -3.34
CA ARG A 86 17.99 5.96 -2.01
C ARG A 86 16.80 5.77 -1.08
N CYS A 87 15.61 5.52 -1.63
CA CYS A 87 14.43 5.13 -0.86
C CYS A 87 14.61 3.72 -0.28
N GLY A 88 14.22 3.53 0.99
CA GLY A 88 14.29 2.21 1.62
C GLY A 88 13.26 2.02 2.74
N MET A 89 13.12 0.78 3.19
CA MET A 89 12.41 0.46 4.41
C MET A 89 13.43 0.45 5.56
N ARG A 90 13.39 1.48 6.41
CA ARG A 90 14.32 1.70 7.53
C ARG A 90 13.55 2.32 8.69
N TYR A 91 14.17 2.26 9.87
CA TYR A 91 13.73 2.75 11.19
C TYR A 91 12.88 1.78 12.00
#